data_AF-A0A9W6WLM5-F1
#
_entry.id   AF-A0A9W6WLM5-F1
#
_cell.length_a   1.000
_cell.length_b   1.000
_cell.length_c   1.000
_cell.angle_alpha   90.00
_cell.angle_beta   90.00
_cell.angle_gamma   90.00
#
_symmetry.space_group_name_H-M   'P 1'
#
loop_
_entity.id
_entity.type
_entity.pdbx_description
1 polymer ?
#
loop_
_entity_poly.entity_id
_entity_poly.type
_entity_poly.pdbx_seq_one_letter_code
_entity_poly.pdbx_strand_id
1 'polypeptide(L)'
;MSFITNSWNKFRTYTAPEKMLVESYVTGQNLTYSVVALSALSIFFFGYDQGLMSGVNASPDYVNHMKFGYALDDGTVVVTDSVKQGGIVAIYYFGTLWGALFGGIVSDDIGRIKSIAVGALIAIVGAALQCSAQQTAWMCGARFVNGLGTGVLNAVVPVYTAETAEPTSRGAYLAIEFTLNIFGVVVAYWLEFDG
;
A
#
# COMPACT_ATOMS: atom_id res chain seq x y z
N MET A 1 13.04 32.97 27.10
CA MET A 1 13.49 31.91 26.16
C MET A 1 13.59 30.51 26.79
N SER A 2 13.32 30.32 28.10
CA SER A 2 13.40 29.00 28.78
C SER A 2 12.08 28.21 28.85
N PHE A 3 10.95 28.79 28.42
CA PHE A 3 9.64 28.12 28.50
C PHE A 3 9.42 27.11 27.35
N ILE A 4 10.04 27.36 26.18
CA ILE A 4 9.88 26.54 24.98
C ILE A 4 10.73 25.26 25.09
N THR A 5 11.95 25.35 25.62
CA THR A 5 12.85 24.20 25.77
C THR A 5 12.33 23.16 26.76
N ASN A 6 11.63 23.57 27.82
CA ASN A 6 11.04 22.63 28.78
C ASN A 6 9.81 21.86 28.25
N SER A 7 9.02 22.48 27.36
CA SER A 7 7.87 21.81 26.75
C SER A 7 8.30 20.72 25.77
N TRP A 8 9.32 20.97 24.96
CA TRP A 8 9.86 20.01 24.00
C TRP A 8 10.50 18.79 24.66
N ASN A 9 11.17 18.96 25.80
CA ASN A 9 11.70 17.84 26.58
C ASN A 9 10.60 16.95 27.18
N LYS A 10 9.44 17.52 27.53
CA LYS A 10 8.30 16.79 28.11
C LYS A 10 7.64 15.83 27.11
N PHE A 11 7.62 16.17 25.82
CA PHE A 11 7.12 15.28 24.76
C PHE A 11 8.11 14.17 24.41
N ARG A 12 9.41 14.44 24.54
CA ARG A 12 10.47 13.46 24.25
C ARG A 12 10.58 12.36 25.31
N THR A 13 10.13 12.61 26.54
CA THR A 13 10.12 11.64 27.65
C THR A 13 8.71 11.16 28.03
N TYR A 14 7.70 11.39 27.18
CA TYR A 14 6.33 10.97 27.48
C TYR A 14 6.18 9.47 27.27
N THR A 15 6.31 8.70 28.35
CA THR A 15 5.88 7.30 28.41
C THR A 15 4.36 7.29 28.59
N ALA A 16 3.64 6.76 27.60
CA ALA A 16 2.18 6.66 27.68
C ALA A 16 1.78 5.79 28.90
N PRO A 17 0.67 6.14 29.59
CA PRO A 17 0.21 5.37 30.73
C PRO A 17 -0.07 3.92 30.32
N GLU A 18 0.37 2.94 31.11
CA GLU A 18 0.32 1.49 30.80
C GLU A 18 -1.02 1.04 30.21
N LYS A 19 -2.14 1.57 30.71
CA LYS A 19 -3.50 1.23 30.27
C LYS A 19 -3.85 1.63 28.83
N MET A 20 -3.04 2.50 28.24
CA MET A 20 -3.18 3.04 26.90
C MET A 20 -2.16 2.43 25.93
N LEU A 21 -1.21 1.65 26.46
CA LEU A 21 -0.28 0.86 25.66
C LEU A 21 -0.98 -0.45 25.26
N VAL A 22 -1.02 -0.75 23.97
CA VAL A 22 -1.56 -2.03 23.44
C VAL A 22 -0.85 -3.23 24.09
N GLU A 23 0.40 -3.03 24.51
CA GLU A 23 1.23 -3.98 25.28
C GLU A 23 0.58 -4.43 26.61
N SER A 24 -0.34 -3.67 27.22
CA SER A 24 -1.00 -4.09 28.45
C SER A 24 -2.18 -5.06 28.22
N TYR A 25 -2.69 -5.15 27.00
CA TYR A 25 -3.84 -5.99 26.65
C TYR A 25 -3.46 -7.20 25.81
N VAL A 26 -2.35 -7.15 25.06
CA VAL A 26 -1.94 -8.23 24.16
C VAL A 26 -0.44 -8.48 24.33
N THR A 27 -0.09 -9.60 24.97
CA THR A 27 1.29 -10.05 25.20
C THR A 27 1.49 -11.48 24.69
N GLY A 28 2.72 -11.81 24.30
CA GLY A 28 3.08 -13.15 23.83
C GLY A 28 2.47 -13.51 22.47
N GLN A 29 2.00 -14.75 22.32
CA GLN A 29 1.52 -15.29 21.03
C GLN A 29 0.31 -14.54 20.46
N ASN A 30 -0.58 -14.01 21.30
CA ASN A 30 -1.75 -13.25 20.86
C ASN A 30 -1.37 -11.93 20.17
N LEU A 31 -0.21 -11.36 20.53
CA LEU A 31 0.29 -10.13 19.91
C LEU A 31 0.83 -10.44 18.51
N THR A 32 1.62 -11.50 18.39
CA THR A 32 2.12 -11.98 17.10
C THR A 32 0.98 -12.34 16.16
N TYR A 33 -0.06 -13.03 16.62
CA TYR A 33 -1.24 -13.31 15.79
C TYR A 33 -1.98 -12.06 15.33
N SER A 34 -2.10 -11.05 16.19
CA SER A 34 -2.74 -9.78 15.84
C SER A 34 -1.92 -9.00 14.81
N VAL A 35 -0.60 -8.96 14.99
CA VAL A 35 0.34 -8.35 14.03
C VAL A 35 0.25 -9.05 12.68
N VAL A 36 0.34 -10.38 12.65
CA VAL A 36 0.22 -11.17 11.42
C VAL A 36 -1.12 -10.93 10.75
N ALA A 37 -2.23 -10.89 11.49
CA ALA A 37 -3.55 -10.65 10.92
C ALA A 37 -3.67 -9.25 10.29
N LEU A 38 -3.11 -8.22 10.93
CA LEU A 38 -3.12 -6.85 10.40
C LEU A 38 -2.18 -6.69 9.19
N SER A 39 -1.00 -7.29 9.23
CA SER A 39 -0.06 -7.33 8.09
C SER A 39 -0.68 -8.06 6.90
N ALA A 40 -1.28 -9.21 7.15
CA ALA A 40 -2.02 -10.02 6.19
C ALA A 40 -3.18 -9.25 5.54
N LEU A 41 -3.98 -8.53 6.32
CA LEU A 41 -5.06 -7.67 5.81
C LEU A 41 -4.51 -6.53 4.96
N SER A 42 -3.40 -5.91 5.37
CA SER A 42 -2.76 -4.83 4.61
C SER A 42 -2.26 -5.33 3.25
N ILE A 43 -1.64 -6.51 3.22
CA ILE A 43 -1.14 -7.14 2.01
C ILE A 43 -2.29 -7.64 1.10
N PHE A 44 -3.41 -8.06 1.68
CA PHE A 44 -4.64 -8.33 0.94
C PHE A 44 -5.14 -7.08 0.21
N PHE A 45 -5.27 -5.94 0.90
CA PHE A 45 -5.70 -4.68 0.27
C PHE A 45 -4.73 -4.19 -0.80
N PHE A 46 -3.43 -4.43 -0.61
CA PHE A 46 -2.45 -4.17 -1.65
C PHE A 46 -2.68 -5.04 -2.91
N GLY A 47 -3.00 -6.31 -2.74
CA GLY A 47 -3.38 -7.19 -3.86
C GLY A 47 -4.66 -6.72 -4.54
N TYR A 48 -5.65 -6.32 -3.75
CA TYR A 48 -6.90 -5.76 -4.24
C TYR A 48 -6.70 -4.50 -5.11
N ASP A 49 -5.87 -3.53 -4.68
CA ASP A 49 -5.54 -2.33 -5.47
C ASP A 49 -4.88 -2.67 -6.81
N GLN A 50 -4.02 -3.70 -6.84
CA GLN A 50 -3.42 -4.18 -8.09
C GLN A 50 -4.45 -4.78 -9.04
N GLY A 51 -5.36 -5.60 -8.51
CA GLY A 51 -6.42 -6.24 -9.29
C GLY A 51 -7.41 -5.21 -9.85
N LEU A 52 -7.86 -4.27 -9.02
CA LEU A 52 -8.81 -3.20 -9.37
C LEU A 52 -8.42 -2.40 -10.62
N MET A 53 -7.11 -2.25 -10.85
CA MET A 53 -6.62 -1.49 -11.99
C MET A 53 -6.86 -2.19 -13.33
N SER A 54 -7.08 -3.51 -13.33
CA SER A 54 -7.54 -4.22 -14.52
C SER A 54 -8.93 -3.73 -14.95
N GLY A 55 -9.88 -3.68 -14.03
CA GLY A 55 -11.24 -3.20 -14.29
C GLY A 55 -11.29 -1.72 -14.62
N VAL A 56 -10.52 -0.90 -13.92
CA VAL A 56 -10.43 0.54 -14.24
C VAL A 56 -9.93 0.75 -15.67
N ASN A 57 -8.91 0.00 -16.10
CA ASN A 57 -8.41 0.08 -17.48
C ASN A 57 -9.41 -0.43 -18.53
N ALA A 58 -10.38 -1.27 -18.13
CA ALA A 58 -11.46 -1.76 -18.97
C ALA A 58 -12.72 -0.89 -18.91
N SER A 59 -12.73 0.20 -18.13
CA SER A 59 -13.89 1.08 -18.00
C SER A 59 -14.02 2.04 -19.20
N PRO A 60 -15.20 2.14 -19.84
CA PRO A 60 -15.47 3.06 -20.94
C PRO A 60 -15.12 4.52 -20.66
N ASP A 61 -15.51 5.04 -19.49
CA ASP A 61 -15.25 6.43 -19.10
C ASP A 61 -13.76 6.68 -18.91
N TYR A 62 -13.07 5.75 -18.26
CA TYR A 62 -11.64 5.87 -17.96
C TYR A 62 -10.79 5.91 -19.23
N VAL A 63 -11.08 5.02 -20.19
CA VAL A 63 -10.35 4.92 -21.46
C VAL A 63 -10.48 6.21 -22.27
N ASN A 64 -11.71 6.75 -22.36
CA ASN A 64 -11.98 8.02 -23.02
C ASN A 64 -11.29 9.19 -22.31
N HIS A 65 -11.38 9.24 -20.98
CA HIS A 65 -10.83 10.32 -20.16
C HIS A 65 -9.30 10.37 -20.19
N MET A 66 -8.65 9.21 -20.14
CA MET A 66 -7.20 9.07 -20.22
C MET A 66 -6.68 9.06 -21.66
N LYS A 67 -7.56 9.12 -22.67
CA LYS A 67 -7.24 9.25 -24.10
C LYS A 67 -6.22 8.21 -24.58
N PHE A 68 -6.44 6.94 -24.23
CA PHE A 68 -5.63 5.81 -24.74
C PHE A 68 -6.46 4.80 -25.55
N GLY A 69 -7.74 5.09 -25.74
CA GLY A 69 -8.69 4.28 -26.51
C GLY A 69 -10.02 5.00 -26.66
N TYR A 70 -11.04 4.26 -27.08
CA TYR A 70 -12.43 4.69 -27.09
C TYR A 70 -13.36 3.53 -26.73
N ALA A 71 -14.55 3.86 -26.26
CA ALA A 71 -15.62 2.89 -26.05
C ALA A 71 -16.63 2.97 -27.20
N LEU A 72 -17.11 1.82 -27.66
CA LEU A 72 -18.20 1.69 -28.62
C LEU A 72 -19.56 1.81 -27.89
N ASP A 73 -20.63 2.08 -28.66
CA ASP A 73 -21.99 2.24 -28.11
C ASP A 73 -22.54 0.98 -27.42
N ASP A 74 -21.93 -0.19 -27.69
CA ASP A 74 -22.24 -1.48 -27.05
C ASP A 74 -21.49 -1.71 -25.72
N GLY A 75 -20.68 -0.75 -25.27
CA GLY A 75 -19.85 -0.84 -24.07
C GLY A 75 -18.50 -1.51 -24.30
N THR A 76 -18.20 -1.98 -25.52
CA THR A 76 -16.91 -2.60 -25.84
C THR A 76 -15.80 -1.56 -25.84
N VAL A 77 -14.76 -1.79 -25.03
CA VAL A 77 -13.58 -0.93 -24.97
C VAL A 77 -12.55 -1.34 -26.02
N VAL A 78 -12.13 -0.39 -26.86
CA VAL A 78 -11.06 -0.56 -27.85
C VAL A 78 -9.87 0.31 -27.46
N VAL A 79 -8.76 -0.34 -27.13
CA VAL A 79 -7.48 0.34 -26.82
C VAL A 79 -6.76 0.65 -28.12
N THR A 80 -6.55 1.94 -28.39
CA THR A 80 -5.80 2.41 -29.58
C THR A 80 -4.32 2.65 -29.26
N ASP A 81 -4.00 2.96 -28.01
CA ASP A 81 -2.65 3.23 -27.54
C ASP A 81 -2.29 2.34 -26.34
N SER A 82 -1.89 1.11 -26.65
CA SER A 82 -1.48 0.11 -25.65
C SER A 82 -0.19 0.50 -24.92
N VAL A 83 0.68 1.29 -25.55
CA VAL A 83 1.92 1.79 -24.93
C VAL A 83 1.59 2.76 -23.82
N LYS A 84 0.62 3.66 -24.04
CA LYS A 84 0.17 4.61 -23.03
C LYS A 84 -0.54 3.93 -21.87
N GLN A 85 -1.43 2.96 -22.13
CA GLN A 85 -2.05 2.16 -21.07
C GLN A 85 -0.99 1.39 -20.25
N GLY A 86 -0.08 0.70 -20.94
CA GLY A 86 1.02 -0.03 -20.29
C GLY A 86 1.93 0.89 -19.49
N GLY A 87 2.19 2.11 -19.96
CA GLY A 87 2.97 3.13 -19.26
C GLY A 87 2.33 3.61 -17.96
N ILE A 88 1.00 3.79 -17.94
CA ILE A 88 0.24 4.16 -16.73
C ILE A 88 0.33 3.04 -15.68
N VAL A 89 0.30 1.78 -16.10
CA VAL A 89 0.45 0.65 -15.18
C VAL A 89 1.90 0.50 -14.72
N ALA A 90 2.87 0.62 -15.63
CA ALA A 90 4.29 0.43 -15.34
C ALA A 90 4.88 1.49 -14.40
N ILE A 91 4.43 2.75 -14.49
CA ILE A 91 4.95 3.83 -13.64
C ILE A 91 4.67 3.59 -12.15
N TYR A 92 3.61 2.85 -11.83
CA TYR A 92 3.33 2.41 -10.46
C TYR A 92 4.46 1.52 -9.95
N TYR A 93 4.82 0.48 -10.70
CA TYR A 93 5.91 -0.43 -10.34
C TYR A 93 7.28 0.26 -10.33
N PHE A 94 7.48 1.27 -11.19
CA PHE A 94 8.67 2.13 -11.12
C PHE A 94 8.71 2.92 -9.80
N GLY A 95 7.59 3.47 -9.36
CA GLY A 95 7.46 4.06 -8.02
C GLY A 95 7.73 3.05 -6.91
N THR A 96 7.15 1.85 -7.01
CA THR A 96 7.35 0.75 -6.05
C THR A 96 8.82 0.34 -5.92
N LEU A 97 9.57 0.30 -7.03
CA LEU A 97 11.00 0.02 -7.02
C LEU A 97 11.76 1.04 -6.15
N TRP A 98 11.56 2.33 -6.39
CA TRP A 98 12.22 3.38 -5.61
C TRP A 98 11.73 3.41 -4.17
N GLY A 99 10.43 3.20 -3.95
CA GLY A 99 9.83 3.10 -2.63
C GLY A 99 10.42 1.97 -1.81
N ALA A 100 10.67 0.80 -2.42
CA ALA A 100 11.29 -0.32 -1.75
C ALA A 100 12.78 -0.06 -1.43
N LEU A 101 13.53 0.52 -2.38
CA LEU A 101 14.95 0.85 -2.20
C LEU A 101 15.16 1.85 -1.07
N PHE A 102 14.43 2.97 -1.07
CA PHE A 102 14.55 3.98 -0.02
C PHE A 102 13.83 3.57 1.26
N GLY A 103 12.71 2.86 1.15
CA GLY A 103 11.91 2.40 2.29
C GLY A 103 12.67 1.45 3.19
N GLY A 104 13.47 0.53 2.63
CA GLY A 104 14.34 -0.33 3.41
C GLY A 104 15.36 0.45 4.24
N ILE A 105 16.06 1.39 3.61
CA ILE A 105 17.09 2.23 4.26
C ILE A 105 16.46 3.09 5.37
N VAL A 106 15.37 3.80 5.05
CA VAL A 106 14.68 4.65 6.03
C VAL A 106 14.15 3.82 7.20
N SER A 107 13.70 2.59 6.93
CA SER A 107 13.15 1.69 7.95
C SER A 107 14.16 1.21 8.97
N ASP A 108 15.42 1.09 8.59
CA ASP A 108 16.49 0.75 9.53
C ASP A 108 16.78 1.92 10.51
N ASP A 109 16.59 3.17 10.08
CA ASP A 109 16.83 4.35 10.92
C ASP A 109 15.66 4.71 11.85
N ILE A 110 14.42 4.72 11.32
CA ILE A 110 13.23 5.16 12.09
C ILE A 110 12.45 4.00 12.73
N GLY A 111 12.78 2.77 12.39
CA GLY A 111 12.12 1.54 12.83
C GLY A 111 10.93 1.12 11.97
N ARG A 112 10.54 -0.16 12.11
CA ARG A 112 9.53 -0.82 11.25
C ARG A 112 8.15 -0.17 11.31
N ILE A 113 7.57 -0.03 12.51
CA ILE A 113 6.20 0.48 12.69
C ILE A 113 6.04 1.90 12.14
N LYS A 114 7.00 2.78 12.40
CA LYS A 114 6.96 4.17 11.90
C LYS A 114 7.06 4.22 10.38
N SER A 115 7.87 3.35 9.80
CA SER A 115 8.02 3.24 8.35
C SER A 115 6.75 2.71 7.67
N ILE A 116 6.09 1.74 8.28
CA ILE A 116 4.77 1.26 7.82
C ILE A 116 3.76 2.41 7.84
N ALA A 117 3.71 3.19 8.93
CA ALA A 117 2.80 4.35 9.02
C ALA A 117 3.09 5.42 7.95
N VAL A 118 4.37 5.76 7.72
CA VAL A 118 4.77 6.71 6.68
C VAL A 118 4.43 6.19 5.28
N GLY A 119 4.73 4.92 4.98
CA GLY A 119 4.39 4.29 3.71
C GLY A 119 2.88 4.27 3.46
N ALA A 120 2.09 3.95 4.49
CA ALA A 120 0.63 3.98 4.42
C ALA A 120 0.08 5.39 4.15
N LEU A 121 0.62 6.43 4.80
CA LEU A 121 0.20 7.81 4.55
C LEU A 121 0.51 8.24 3.11
N ILE A 122 1.69 7.88 2.59
CA ILE A 122 2.06 8.18 1.20
C ILE A 122 1.12 7.45 0.23
N ALA A 123 0.81 6.18 0.49
CA ALA A 123 -0.13 5.40 -0.32
C ALA A 123 -1.55 6.00 -0.30
N ILE A 124 -2.05 6.41 0.87
CA ILE A 124 -3.38 7.06 1.00
C ILE A 124 -3.42 8.37 0.20
N VAL A 125 -2.37 9.19 0.28
CA VAL A 125 -2.26 10.42 -0.53
C VAL A 125 -2.22 10.08 -2.01
N GLY A 126 -1.43 9.09 -2.42
CA GLY A 126 -1.37 8.60 -3.79
C GLY A 126 -2.72 8.12 -4.31
N ALA A 127 -3.46 7.33 -3.53
CA ALA A 127 -4.80 6.87 -3.85
C ALA A 127 -5.79 8.04 -4.01
N ALA A 128 -5.78 9.00 -3.08
CA ALA A 128 -6.63 10.19 -3.18
C ALA A 128 -6.33 11.03 -4.43
N LEU A 129 -5.05 11.18 -4.78
CA LEU A 129 -4.63 11.88 -6.00
C LEU A 129 -5.14 11.15 -7.25
N GLN A 130 -5.12 9.82 -7.27
CA GLN A 130 -5.66 9.02 -8.38
C GLN A 130 -7.17 9.21 -8.55
N CYS A 131 -7.94 9.26 -7.46
CA CYS A 131 -9.38 9.52 -7.52
C CYS A 131 -9.72 10.88 -8.13
N SER A 132 -8.84 11.87 -7.99
CA SER A 132 -9.02 13.21 -8.57
C SER A 132 -8.50 13.35 -10.01
N ALA A 133 -7.95 12.29 -10.61
CA ALA A 133 -7.21 12.39 -11.85
C ALA A 133 -8.06 12.78 -13.06
N GLN A 134 -7.74 13.94 -13.65
CA GLN A 134 -8.45 14.48 -14.82
C GLN A 134 -7.74 14.23 -16.17
N GLN A 135 -6.51 13.73 -16.13
CA GLN A 135 -5.66 13.57 -17.30
C GLN A 135 -4.59 12.52 -17.07
N THR A 136 -4.05 11.94 -18.15
CA THR A 136 -3.03 10.88 -18.08
C THR A 136 -1.81 11.28 -17.27
N ALA A 137 -1.28 12.48 -17.48
CA ALA A 137 -0.07 12.92 -16.79
C ALA A 137 -0.26 13.00 -15.27
N TRP A 138 -1.45 13.45 -14.83
CA TRP A 138 -1.80 13.48 -13.41
C TRP A 138 -1.96 12.06 -12.86
N MET A 139 -2.62 11.17 -13.62
CA MET A 139 -2.74 9.77 -13.24
C MET A 139 -1.36 9.11 -13.08
N CYS A 140 -0.43 9.33 -14.02
CA CYS A 140 0.94 8.81 -13.92
C CYS A 140 1.67 9.32 -12.67
N GLY A 141 1.57 10.63 -12.38
CA GLY A 141 2.17 11.21 -11.17
C GLY A 141 1.56 10.65 -9.88
N ALA A 142 0.24 10.55 -9.83
CA ALA A 142 -0.48 9.99 -8.69
C ALA A 142 -0.14 8.51 -8.47
N ARG A 143 -0.02 7.72 -9.53
CA ARG A 143 0.42 6.32 -9.48
C ARG A 143 1.87 6.16 -9.06
N PHE A 144 2.75 7.07 -9.46
CA PHE A 144 4.13 7.08 -8.97
C PHE A 144 4.18 7.31 -7.45
N VAL A 145 3.44 8.29 -6.94
CA VAL A 145 3.35 8.57 -5.50
C VAL A 145 2.75 7.39 -4.73
N ASN A 146 1.66 6.81 -5.25
CA ASN A 146 1.07 5.60 -4.66
C ASN A 146 2.09 4.45 -4.62
N GLY A 147 2.77 4.22 -5.74
CA GLY A 147 3.82 3.21 -5.86
C GLY A 147 4.95 3.40 -4.85
N LEU A 148 5.42 4.64 -4.62
CA LEU A 148 6.43 4.93 -3.60
C LEU A 148 5.97 4.46 -2.21
N GLY A 149 4.76 4.82 -1.79
CA GLY A 149 4.21 4.40 -0.50
C GLY A 149 4.06 2.89 -0.40
N THR A 150 3.54 2.26 -1.45
CA THR A 150 3.38 0.81 -1.51
C THR A 150 4.71 0.05 -1.52
N GLY A 151 5.74 0.59 -2.18
CA GLY A 151 7.09 0.03 -2.18
C GLY A 151 7.68 -0.04 -0.78
N VAL A 152 7.50 1.03 0.02
CA VAL A 152 7.91 1.03 1.43
C VAL A 152 7.17 -0.06 2.21
N LEU A 153 5.86 -0.16 2.03
CA LEU A 153 5.05 -1.18 2.72
C LEU A 153 5.48 -2.60 2.37
N ASN A 154 5.71 -2.89 1.09
CA ASN A 154 6.14 -4.22 0.63
C ASN A 154 7.54 -4.60 1.08
N ALA A 155 8.43 -3.63 1.30
CA ALA A 155 9.75 -3.89 1.86
C ALA A 155 9.72 -4.12 3.38
N VAL A 156 8.87 -3.38 4.10
CA VAL A 156 8.93 -3.33 5.58
C VAL A 156 7.96 -4.29 6.26
N VAL A 157 6.76 -4.50 5.72
CA VAL A 157 5.72 -5.34 6.34
C VAL A 157 6.18 -6.80 6.50
N PRO A 158 6.71 -7.48 5.46
CA PRO A 158 7.17 -8.86 5.59
C PRO A 158 8.34 -8.98 6.59
N VAL A 159 9.23 -7.98 6.61
CA VAL A 159 10.36 -7.94 7.55
C VAL A 159 9.85 -7.79 8.99
N TYR A 160 8.88 -6.91 9.22
CA TYR A 160 8.27 -6.73 10.53
C TYR A 160 7.58 -8.00 11.03
N THR A 161 6.84 -8.70 10.15
CA THR A 161 6.23 -9.99 10.46
C THR A 161 7.29 -11.05 10.76
N ALA A 162 8.40 -11.08 10.03
CA ALA A 162 9.50 -12.01 10.30
C ALA A 162 10.24 -11.72 11.62
N GLU A 163 10.39 -10.45 12.00
CA GLU A 163 11.02 -10.04 13.26
C GLU A 163 10.16 -10.40 14.48
N THR A 164 8.84 -10.32 14.35
CA THR A 164 7.88 -10.59 15.44
C THR A 164 7.48 -12.06 15.58
N ALA A 165 7.70 -12.87 14.54
CA ALA A 165 7.34 -14.28 14.52
C ALA A 165 8.40 -15.20 15.15
N GLU A 166 7.94 -16.30 15.77
CA GLU A 166 8.79 -17.39 16.24
C GLU A 166 9.57 -18.01 15.07
N PRO A 167 10.87 -18.37 15.23
CA PRO A 167 11.73 -18.84 14.14
C PRO A 167 11.15 -19.99 13.29
N THR A 168 10.41 -20.90 13.94
CA THR A 168 9.81 -22.08 13.30
C THR A 168 8.61 -21.75 12.41
N SER A 169 7.88 -20.66 12.70
CA SER A 169 6.61 -20.30 12.05
C SER A 169 6.70 -19.11 11.09
N ARG A 170 7.84 -18.41 11.03
CA ARG A 170 8.05 -17.23 10.15
C ARG A 170 7.66 -17.49 8.70
N GLY A 171 8.09 -18.63 8.16
CA GLY A 171 7.79 -19.00 6.78
C GLY A 171 6.29 -19.19 6.51
N ALA A 172 5.55 -19.74 7.48
CA ALA A 172 4.12 -19.93 7.36
C ALA A 172 3.35 -18.60 7.36
N TYR A 173 3.75 -17.64 8.21
CA TYR A 173 3.12 -16.32 8.23
C TYR A 173 3.38 -15.52 6.96
N LEU A 174 4.62 -15.53 6.46
CA LEU A 174 4.94 -14.91 5.17
C LEU A 174 4.17 -15.56 4.01
N ALA A 175 4.02 -16.89 4.02
CA ALA A 175 3.23 -17.58 3.01
C ALA A 175 1.75 -17.16 3.05
N ILE A 176 1.16 -17.00 4.24
CA ILE A 176 -0.21 -16.50 4.41
C ILE A 176 -0.35 -15.08 3.85
N GLU A 177 0.60 -14.19 4.16
CA GLU A 177 0.61 -12.82 3.65
C GLU A 177 0.60 -12.77 2.12
N PHE A 178 1.53 -13.46 1.46
CA PHE A 178 1.57 -13.51 -0.01
C PHE A 178 0.37 -14.25 -0.63
N THR A 179 -0.14 -15.28 0.04
CA THR A 179 -1.38 -15.95 -0.41
C THR A 179 -2.55 -14.98 -0.38
N LEU A 180 -2.66 -14.16 0.67
CA LEU A 180 -3.69 -13.14 0.78
C LEU A 180 -3.51 -11.99 -0.20
N ASN A 181 -2.28 -11.68 -0.60
CA ASN A 181 -2.03 -10.76 -1.71
C ASN A 181 -2.71 -11.26 -3.00
N ILE A 182 -2.42 -12.49 -3.40
CA ILE A 182 -3.00 -13.08 -4.61
C ILE A 182 -4.52 -13.24 -4.46
N PHE A 183 -4.99 -13.62 -3.27
CA PHE A 183 -6.42 -13.70 -3.00
C PHE A 183 -7.12 -12.34 -3.16
N GLY A 184 -6.48 -11.23 -2.75
CA GLY A 184 -6.98 -9.87 -2.97
C GLY A 184 -7.11 -9.52 -4.45
N VAL A 185 -6.13 -9.91 -5.27
CA VAL A 185 -6.19 -9.76 -6.75
C VAL A 185 -7.38 -10.54 -7.31
N VAL A 186 -7.56 -11.79 -6.87
CA VAL A 186 -8.67 -12.64 -7.31
C VAL A 186 -10.02 -12.04 -6.94
N VAL A 187 -10.16 -11.52 -5.71
CA VAL A 187 -11.39 -10.85 -5.27
C VAL A 187 -11.71 -9.63 -6.14
N ALA A 188 -10.71 -8.82 -6.50
CA ALA A 188 -10.91 -7.69 -7.40
C ALA A 188 -11.44 -8.15 -8.78
N TYR A 189 -10.81 -9.16 -9.38
CA TYR A 189 -11.27 -9.69 -10.67
C TYR A 189 -12.68 -10.28 -10.63
N TRP A 190 -13.06 -10.93 -9.52
CA TRP A 190 -14.42 -11.42 -9.34
C TRP A 190 -15.45 -10.31 -9.27
N LEU A 191 -15.12 -9.18 -8.61
CA LEU A 191 -16.00 -8.02 -8.56
C LEU A 191 -16.10 -7.30 -9.91
N GLU A 192 -15.07 -7.39 -10.75
CA GLU A 192 -15.07 -6.83 -12.10
C GLU A 192 -15.87 -7.68 -13.10
N PHE A 193 -15.92 -9.00 -12.92
CA PHE A 193 -16.53 -9.92 -13.89
C PHE A 193 -18.05 -9.75 -14.06
N ASP A 194 -18.73 -9.17 -13.06
CA ASP A 194 -20.19 -8.98 -13.06
C ASP A 194 -20.61 -7.53 -13.40
N GLY A 195 -19.68 -6.70 -13.92
CA GLY A 195 -19.85 -5.28 -14.25
C GLY A 195 -19.79 -4.95 -15.73
#